data_AF-A0A656JQ50-F1
#
_entry.id   AF-A0A656JQ50-F1
#
_cell.length_a   1.000
_cell.length_b   1.000
_cell.length_c   1.000
_cell.angle_alpha   90.00
_cell.angle_beta   90.00
_cell.angle_gamma   90.00
#
_symmetry.space_group_name_H-M   'P 1'
#
loop_
_entity.id
_entity.type
_entity.pdbx_description
1 polymer ?
#
loop_
_entity_poly.entity_id
_entity_poly.type
_entity_poly.pdbx_seq_one_letter_code
_entity_poly.pdbx_strand_id
1 'polypeptide(L)'
;LKAGAPHSSKIALVDGLKILQQLDTRSALQTYRGPQLHLFAGLDAFVPAEAAGDLLALLPDVEVGLIEQASHAFLLENPHGVAAAIQAFLHESGDD
;
A
#
# COMPACT_ATOMS: atom_id res chain seq x y z
N LEU A 1 17.40 -6.44 -12.24
CA LEU A 1 16.55 -7.23 -11.32
C LEU A 1 17.30 -7.87 -10.14
N LYS A 2 18.59 -8.24 -10.23
CA LYS A 2 19.33 -8.86 -9.10
C LYS A 2 19.60 -7.96 -7.87
N ALA A 3 19.45 -6.64 -7.99
CA ALA A 3 19.86 -5.70 -6.93
C ALA A 3 18.83 -5.50 -5.81
N GLY A 4 17.57 -5.93 -5.98
CA GLY A 4 16.48 -5.69 -5.00
C GLY A 4 15.92 -6.94 -4.33
N ALA A 5 16.40 -8.14 -4.70
CA ALA A 5 15.91 -9.37 -4.10
C ALA A 5 16.51 -9.54 -2.68
N PRO A 6 15.69 -9.88 -1.66
CA PRO A 6 16.19 -10.11 -0.32
C PRO A 6 17.24 -11.22 -0.29
N HIS A 7 18.37 -10.96 0.40
CA HIS A 7 19.48 -11.91 0.55
C HIS A 7 19.22 -12.96 1.64
N SER A 8 17.97 -13.36 1.83
CA SER A 8 17.53 -14.28 2.88
C SER A 8 17.69 -15.74 2.47
N SER A 9 17.72 -16.64 3.45
CA SER A 9 17.71 -18.09 3.17
C SER A 9 16.41 -18.50 2.45
N LYS A 10 16.46 -19.55 1.63
CA LYS A 10 15.27 -20.07 0.93
C LYS A 10 14.11 -20.40 1.89
N ILE A 11 14.43 -20.92 3.06
CA ILE A 11 13.44 -21.24 4.10
C ILE A 11 12.73 -19.96 4.57
N ALA A 12 13.50 -18.90 4.89
CA ALA A 12 12.94 -17.63 5.31
C ALA A 12 12.06 -16.99 4.21
N LEU A 13 12.44 -17.11 2.93
CA LEU A 13 11.62 -16.62 1.81
C LEU A 13 10.28 -17.37 1.71
N VAL A 14 10.30 -18.70 1.85
CA VAL A 14 9.08 -19.53 1.82
C VAL A 14 8.19 -19.21 3.03
N ASP A 15 8.76 -19.06 4.21
CA ASP A 15 8.00 -18.73 5.41
C ASP A 15 7.42 -17.30 5.33
N GLY A 16 8.12 -16.37 4.69
CA GLY A 16 7.58 -15.04 4.37
C GLY A 16 6.32 -15.11 3.49
N LEU A 17 6.31 -15.97 2.46
CA LEU A 17 5.12 -16.18 1.62
C LEU A 17 3.96 -16.78 2.42
N LYS A 18 4.22 -17.70 3.36
CA LYS A 18 3.19 -18.25 4.25
C LYS A 18 2.58 -17.19 5.15
N ILE A 19 3.38 -16.23 5.62
CA ILE A 19 2.89 -15.09 6.41
C ILE A 19 2.00 -14.21 5.55
N LEU A 20 2.46 -13.83 4.34
CA LEU A 20 1.67 -13.02 3.41
C LEU A 20 0.31 -13.68 3.07
N GLN A 21 0.28 -15.01 2.96
CA GLN A 21 -0.96 -15.76 2.70
C GLN A 21 -1.94 -15.72 3.88
N GLN A 22 -1.45 -15.68 5.12
CA GLN A 22 -2.28 -15.77 6.33
C GLN A 22 -2.62 -14.40 6.92
N LEU A 23 -1.88 -13.37 6.56
CA LEU A 23 -2.02 -12.04 7.15
C LEU A 23 -3.31 -11.38 6.66
N ASP A 24 -4.22 -11.16 7.59
CA ASP A 24 -5.43 -10.38 7.38
C ASP A 24 -5.45 -9.17 8.34
N THR A 25 -5.22 -7.98 7.78
CA THR A 25 -5.14 -6.74 8.55
C THR A 25 -6.45 -5.96 8.60
N ARG A 26 -7.53 -6.45 7.95
CA ARG A 26 -8.80 -5.71 7.82
C ARG A 26 -9.38 -5.27 9.16
N SER A 27 -9.40 -6.17 10.15
CA SER A 27 -9.86 -5.85 11.50
C SER A 27 -8.98 -4.80 12.19
N ALA A 28 -7.65 -4.87 11.99
CA ALA A 28 -6.72 -3.91 12.60
C ALA A 28 -6.96 -2.50 12.03
N LEU A 29 -7.13 -2.40 10.71
CA LEU A 29 -7.39 -1.13 10.03
C LEU A 29 -8.70 -0.47 10.52
N GLN A 30 -9.76 -1.26 10.76
CA GLN A 30 -11.03 -0.77 11.30
C GLN A 30 -10.93 -0.27 12.75
N THR A 31 -9.98 -0.79 13.52
CA THR A 31 -9.77 -0.37 14.93
C THR A 31 -8.82 0.81 15.06
N TYR A 32 -8.02 1.10 14.03
CA TYR A 32 -7.17 2.28 14.02
C TYR A 32 -8.03 3.54 13.92
N ARG A 33 -7.59 4.62 14.59
CA ARG A 33 -8.33 5.89 14.71
C ARG A 33 -7.55 7.11 14.23
N GLY A 34 -6.31 6.91 13.77
CA GLY A 34 -5.54 7.98 13.17
C GLY A 34 -5.89 8.17 11.69
N PRO A 35 -5.41 9.26 11.08
CA PRO A 35 -5.57 9.50 9.65
C PRO A 35 -4.85 8.39 8.87
N GLN A 36 -5.39 8.00 7.72
CA GLN A 36 -4.84 6.92 6.89
C GLN A 36 -4.84 7.32 5.42
N LEU A 37 -3.67 7.19 4.78
CA LEU A 37 -3.50 7.28 3.35
C LEU A 37 -3.14 5.91 2.78
N HIS A 38 -3.92 5.43 1.81
CA HIS A 38 -3.67 4.17 1.10
C HIS A 38 -3.49 4.43 -0.40
N LEU A 39 -2.29 4.14 -0.92
CA LEU A 39 -1.96 4.33 -2.33
C LEU A 39 -1.88 2.98 -3.05
N PHE A 40 -2.61 2.87 -4.15
CA PHE A 40 -2.65 1.70 -5.03
C PHE A 40 -2.10 2.06 -6.42
N ALA A 41 -1.73 1.04 -7.19
CA ALA A 41 -1.24 1.19 -8.55
C ALA A 41 -2.09 0.39 -9.52
N GLY A 42 -2.49 1.01 -10.64
CA GLY A 42 -3.47 0.46 -11.57
C GLY A 42 -2.99 -0.76 -12.36
N LEU A 43 -1.67 -0.93 -12.50
CA LEU A 43 -1.05 -2.06 -13.22
C LEU A 43 -0.29 -2.98 -12.26
N ASP A 44 -0.65 -2.98 -10.97
CA ASP A 44 -0.05 -3.85 -9.97
C ASP A 44 -0.48 -5.31 -10.20
N ALA A 45 0.51 -6.19 -10.34
CA ALA A 45 0.30 -7.62 -10.60
C ALA A 45 0.07 -8.45 -9.32
N PHE A 46 0.31 -7.87 -8.14
CA PHE A 46 0.17 -8.54 -6.85
C PHE A 46 -1.03 -8.02 -6.05
N VAL A 47 -1.30 -6.72 -6.12
CA VAL A 47 -2.44 -6.08 -5.44
C VAL A 47 -3.39 -5.53 -6.50
N PRO A 48 -4.61 -6.08 -6.65
CA PRO A 48 -5.56 -5.60 -7.66
C PRO A 48 -6.01 -4.17 -7.35
N ALA A 49 -6.23 -3.36 -8.40
CA ALA A 49 -6.70 -1.99 -8.25
C ALA A 49 -8.09 -1.91 -7.59
N GLU A 50 -8.91 -2.94 -7.78
CA GLU A 50 -10.22 -3.10 -7.15
C GLU A 50 -10.15 -3.13 -5.63
N ALA A 51 -9.01 -3.54 -5.04
CA ALA A 51 -8.81 -3.52 -3.60
C ALA A 51 -8.91 -2.11 -3.00
N ALA A 52 -8.66 -1.05 -3.80
CA ALA A 52 -8.89 0.32 -3.37
C ALA A 52 -10.38 0.59 -3.09
N GLY A 53 -11.27 0.07 -3.95
CA GLY A 53 -12.72 0.18 -3.77
C GLY A 53 -13.21 -0.67 -2.61
N ASP A 54 -12.70 -1.91 -2.48
CA ASP A 54 -13.02 -2.78 -1.35
C ASP A 54 -12.58 -2.16 -0.01
N LEU A 55 -11.43 -1.49 -0.01
CA LEU A 55 -10.93 -0.78 1.17
C LEU A 55 -11.83 0.40 1.54
N LEU A 56 -12.25 1.23 0.58
CA LEU A 56 -13.19 2.32 0.82
C LEU A 56 -14.55 1.82 1.34
N ALA A 57 -15.02 0.66 0.88
CA ALA A 57 -16.23 0.04 1.40
C ALA A 57 -16.06 -0.43 2.86
N LEU A 58 -14.86 -0.88 3.22
CA LEU A 58 -14.52 -1.31 4.58
C LEU A 58 -14.25 -0.14 5.54
N LEU A 59 -13.63 0.92 5.02
CA LEU A 59 -13.15 2.10 5.73
C LEU A 59 -13.57 3.34 4.93
N PRO A 60 -14.78 3.87 5.15
CA PRO A 60 -15.28 4.99 4.36
C PRO A 60 -14.60 6.34 4.69
N ASP A 61 -13.87 6.41 5.80
CA ASP A 61 -13.27 7.63 6.36
C ASP A 61 -11.74 7.55 6.31
N VAL A 62 -11.20 7.27 5.12
CA VAL A 62 -9.75 7.23 4.84
C VAL A 62 -9.47 7.81 3.46
N GLU A 63 -8.25 8.29 3.24
CA GLU A 63 -7.81 8.70 1.92
C GLU A 63 -7.29 7.51 1.12
N VAL A 64 -7.82 7.35 -0.10
CA VAL A 64 -7.39 6.31 -1.04
C VAL A 64 -7.04 6.94 -2.37
N GLY A 65 -5.82 6.68 -2.84
CA GLY A 65 -5.33 7.12 -4.15
C GLY A 65 -5.00 5.95 -5.06
N LEU A 66 -5.27 6.09 -6.37
CA LEU A 66 -4.91 5.12 -7.39
C LEU A 66 -4.01 5.77 -8.45
N ILE A 67 -2.81 5.23 -8.65
CA ILE A 67 -1.88 5.66 -9.69
C ILE A 67 -2.12 4.76 -10.92
N GLU A 68 -2.95 5.22 -11.86
CA GLU A 68 -3.46 4.38 -12.95
C GLU A 68 -2.38 3.72 -13.82
N GLN A 69 -1.26 4.42 -14.05
CA GLN A 69 -0.18 3.99 -14.95
C GLN A 69 1.10 3.64 -14.18
N ALA A 70 0.98 2.83 -13.14
CA ALA A 70 2.13 2.35 -12.38
C ALA A 70 1.99 0.88 -12.00
N SER A 71 3.13 0.20 -11.82
CA SER A 71 3.17 -1.18 -11.32
C SER A 71 3.26 -1.22 -9.79
N HIS A 72 3.38 -2.43 -9.22
CA HIS A 72 3.62 -2.62 -7.78
C HIS A 72 4.77 -1.76 -7.22
N ALA A 73 5.81 -1.54 -8.03
CA ALA A 73 6.96 -0.73 -7.65
C ALA A 73 6.78 0.76 -7.95
N PHE A 74 5.55 1.29 -7.88
CA PHE A 74 5.22 2.68 -8.22
C PHE A 74 6.05 3.73 -7.47
N LEU A 75 6.57 3.41 -6.28
CA LEU A 75 7.47 4.27 -5.53
C LEU A 75 8.81 4.49 -6.24
N LEU A 76 9.29 3.52 -7.03
CA LEU A 76 10.50 3.64 -7.84
C LEU A 76 10.21 4.29 -9.21
N GLU A 77 9.01 4.07 -9.74
CA GLU A 77 8.59 4.61 -11.04
C GLU A 77 8.24 6.11 -10.95
N ASN A 78 7.59 6.52 -9.86
CA ASN A 78 7.15 7.89 -9.62
C ASN A 78 7.40 8.34 -8.17
N PRO A 79 8.67 8.42 -7.73
CA PRO A 79 9.00 8.80 -6.35
C PRO A 79 8.49 10.19 -5.97
N HIS A 80 8.49 11.14 -6.91
CA HIS A 80 8.02 12.50 -6.66
C HIS A 80 6.51 12.58 -6.51
N GLY A 81 5.74 11.85 -7.32
CA GLY A 81 4.28 11.80 -7.18
C GLY A 81 3.87 11.18 -5.85
N VAL A 82 4.54 10.11 -5.42
CA VAL A 82 4.29 9.50 -4.10
C VAL A 82 4.66 10.45 -2.97
N ALA A 83 5.81 11.12 -3.05
CA ALA A 83 6.22 12.08 -2.03
C ALA A 83 5.24 13.26 -1.93
N ALA A 84 4.72 13.74 -3.06
CA ALA A 84 3.71 14.80 -3.08
C ALA A 84 2.39 14.35 -2.42
N ALA A 85 1.93 13.13 -2.70
CA ALA A 85 0.74 12.56 -2.06
C ALA A 85 0.90 12.44 -0.53
N ILE A 86 2.07 11.96 -0.07
CA ILE A 86 2.38 11.90 1.37
C ILE A 86 2.42 13.31 1.98
N GLN A 87 3.02 14.28 1.30
CA GLN A 87 3.11 15.65 1.81
C GLN A 87 1.73 16.30 1.93
N ALA A 88 0.87 16.13 0.93
CA ALA A 88 -0.50 16.64 0.95
C ALA A 88 -1.28 16.08 2.15
N PHE A 89 -1.26 14.76 2.31
CA PHE A 89 -1.89 14.07 3.44
C PHE A 89 -1.38 14.57 4.81
N LEU A 90 -0.07 14.75 4.98
CA LEU A 90 0.51 15.25 6.23
C LEU A 90 0.12 16.70 6.54
N HIS A 91 0.01 17.55 5.51
CA HIS A 91 -0.45 18.93 5.68
C HIS A 91 -1.92 18.98 6.08
N GLU A 92 -2.78 18.19 5.44
CA GLU A 92 -4.21 18.13 5.75
C GLU A 92 -4.48 17.53 7.14
N SER A 93 -3.63 16.59 7.58
CA SER A 93 -3.74 15.97 8.91
C SER A 93 -3.20 16.83 10.07
N GLY A 94 -2.45 17.90 9.79
CA GLY A 94 -1.77 18.73 10.79
C GLY A 94 -2.38 20.11 11.03
N ASP A 95 -3.38 20.50 10.24
CA ASP A 95 -4.06 21.80 10.30
C ASP A 95 -5.39 21.76 11.11
N ASP A 96 -5.64 20.65 11.82
CA ASP A 96 -6.70 20.45 12.85
C ASP A 96 -6.11 20.52 14.27
#